data_AF-A0AAU2IQV7-F1
#
_entry.id   AF-A0AAU2IQV7-F1
#
_cell.length_a   1.000
_cell.length_b   1.000
_cell.length_c   1.000
_cell.angle_alpha   90.00
_cell.angle_beta   90.00
_cell.angle_gamma   90.00
#
_symmetry.space_group_name_H-M   'P 1'
#
loop_
_entity.id
_entity.type
_entity.pdbx_description
1 polymer ?
#
loop_
_entity_poly.entity_id
_entity_poly.type
_entity_poly.pdbx_seq_one_letter_code
_entity_poly.pdbx_strand_id
1 'polypeptide(L)'
;MGLAPSPSRCGCRNSWRQGVEVASTTELLQLVADGDPQATTLVRTAGRHIGTVLSVVVNFFNPQAVALGGALAAAEPPVAAVRGVLYERCLPLATADLEITTTVTGPDAGLLGAGLTALRHNLPTAPVPQEESASA
;
A
#
# COMPACT_ATOMS: atom_id res chain seq x y z
N MET A 1 -50.79 -4.79 -2.50
CA MET A 1 -51.20 -3.38 -2.36
C MET A 1 -50.53 -2.83 -1.09
N GLY A 2 -49.58 -1.90 -1.22
CA GLY A 2 -48.84 -1.24 -0.11
C GLY A 2 -47.51 -1.94 0.26
N LEU A 3 -46.40 -1.78 -0.47
CA LEU A 3 -45.49 -0.63 -0.59
C LEU A 3 -44.78 -0.24 0.73
N ALA A 4 -43.44 -0.30 0.69
CA ALA A 4 -42.51 0.00 1.77
C ALA A 4 -42.58 1.47 2.25
N PRO A 5 -41.86 1.80 3.34
CA PRO A 5 -40.64 2.57 3.07
C PRO A 5 -39.40 2.02 3.80
N SER A 6 -38.26 2.08 3.10
CA SER A 6 -36.93 1.96 3.68
C SER A 6 -36.63 3.11 4.63
N PRO A 7 -35.72 2.91 5.59
CA PRO A 7 -34.68 3.89 5.79
C PRO A 7 -33.33 3.22 5.48
N SER A 8 -32.70 3.72 4.43
CA SER A 8 -31.26 3.85 4.26
C SER A 8 -30.46 3.71 5.58
N ARG A 9 -30.14 2.46 5.95
CA ARG A 9 -29.04 2.19 6.88
C ARG A 9 -27.77 2.18 6.05
N CYS A 10 -27.23 3.37 5.80
CA CYS A 10 -25.82 3.47 5.51
C CYS A 10 -25.08 3.04 6.80
N GLY A 11 -24.67 1.78 6.84
CA GLY A 11 -23.99 1.15 7.97
C GLY A 11 -22.54 1.61 8.11
N CYS A 12 -22.30 2.91 8.26
CA CYS A 12 -20.99 3.48 8.58
C CYS A 12 -20.96 3.98 10.04
N ARG A 13 -21.47 3.16 10.97
CA ARG A 13 -21.60 3.55 12.38
C ARG A 13 -20.48 2.91 13.22
N ASN A 14 -19.35 3.60 13.23
CA ASN A 14 -18.40 3.66 14.34
C ASN A 14 -17.85 2.33 14.90
N SER A 15 -16.92 1.70 14.18
CA SER A 15 -16.19 0.49 14.62
C SER A 15 -14.95 0.77 15.48
N TRP A 16 -14.59 2.04 15.75
CA TRP A 16 -13.39 2.38 16.53
C TRP A 16 -13.52 2.11 18.05
N ARG A 17 -14.68 1.63 18.51
CA ARG A 17 -14.97 1.38 19.94
C ARG A 17 -14.59 -0.02 20.43
N GLN A 18 -14.18 -0.94 19.55
CA GLN A 18 -13.58 -2.21 19.95
C GLN A 18 -12.09 -2.20 19.64
N GLY A 19 -11.40 -1.15 20.11
CA GLY A 19 -9.96 -1.05 19.94
C GLY A 19 -9.29 -2.17 20.71
N VAL A 20 -8.50 -2.99 20.01
CA VAL A 20 -7.43 -3.74 20.65
C VAL A 20 -6.45 -2.70 21.19
N GLU A 21 -6.24 -2.68 22.50
CA GLU A 21 -5.22 -1.82 23.10
C GLU A 21 -3.86 -2.40 22.74
N VAL A 22 -3.17 -1.74 21.81
CA VAL A 22 -1.85 -2.15 21.35
C VAL A 22 -0.86 -1.08 21.77
N ALA A 23 0.19 -1.47 22.49
CA ALA A 23 1.19 -0.56 23.00
C ALA A 23 2.18 -0.13 21.91
N SER A 24 2.34 -0.91 20.83
CA SER A 24 3.26 -0.59 19.74
C SER A 24 2.84 -1.15 18.37
N THR A 25 3.34 -0.54 17.29
CA THR A 25 3.14 -1.04 15.92
C THR A 25 3.72 -2.46 15.75
N THR A 26 4.79 -2.79 16.46
CA THR A 26 5.39 -4.13 16.43
C THR A 26 4.44 -5.19 17.00
N GLU A 27 3.77 -4.88 18.11
CA GLU A 27 2.78 -5.76 18.73
C GLU A 27 1.53 -5.90 17.85
N LEU A 28 1.10 -4.83 17.18
CA LEU A 28 0.03 -4.87 16.17
C LEU A 28 0.39 -5.86 15.05
N LEU A 29 1.61 -5.79 14.55
CA LEU A 29 2.09 -6.65 13.47
C LEU A 29 2.18 -8.12 13.90
N GLN A 30 2.55 -8.37 15.15
CA GLN A 30 2.52 -9.72 15.73
C GLN A 30 1.09 -10.27 15.80
N LEU A 31 0.14 -9.49 16.33
CA LEU A 31 -1.28 -9.90 16.38
C LEU A 31 -1.86 -10.19 14.99
N VAL A 32 -1.46 -9.41 13.98
CA VAL A 32 -1.84 -9.66 12.59
C VAL A 32 -1.20 -10.94 12.06
N ALA A 33 0.08 -11.19 12.37
CA ALA A 33 0.76 -12.43 11.99
C ALA A 33 0.15 -13.67 12.67
N ASP A 34 -0.30 -13.52 13.92
CA ASP A 34 -1.00 -14.55 14.70
C ASP A 34 -2.43 -14.78 14.22
N GLY A 35 -2.93 -13.97 13.27
CA GLY A 35 -4.23 -14.14 12.65
C GLY A 35 -5.39 -13.57 13.47
N ASP A 36 -5.13 -12.62 14.39
CA ASP A 36 -6.20 -11.97 15.13
C ASP A 36 -7.17 -11.25 14.16
N PRO A 37 -8.48 -11.58 14.20
CA PRO A 37 -9.43 -11.07 13.23
C PRO A 37 -9.70 -9.57 13.39
N GLN A 38 -9.58 -9.02 14.61
CA GLN A 38 -9.80 -7.59 14.85
C GLN A 38 -8.61 -6.77 14.35
N ALA A 39 -7.39 -7.15 14.71
CA ALA A 39 -6.16 -6.51 14.27
C ALA A 39 -6.04 -6.55 12.74
N THR A 40 -6.28 -7.71 12.13
CA THR A 40 -6.27 -7.88 10.67
C THR A 40 -7.31 -6.99 9.98
N THR A 41 -8.52 -6.89 10.54
CA THR A 41 -9.58 -6.04 9.99
C THR A 41 -9.22 -4.56 10.07
N LEU A 42 -8.64 -4.12 11.19
CA LEU A 42 -8.21 -2.74 11.38
C LEU A 42 -7.09 -2.37 10.40
N VAL A 43 -6.06 -3.20 10.27
CA VAL A 43 -4.94 -2.97 9.34
C VAL A 43 -5.40 -3.01 7.88
N ARG A 44 -6.29 -3.93 7.52
CA ARG A 44 -6.91 -3.97 6.19
C ARG A 44 -7.72 -2.71 5.90
N THR A 45 -8.42 -2.17 6.90
CA THR A 45 -9.20 -0.93 6.77
C THR A 45 -8.28 0.27 6.56
N ALA A 46 -7.18 0.36 7.31
CA ALA A 46 -6.15 1.37 7.09
C ALA A 46 -5.55 1.27 5.67
N GLY A 47 -5.22 0.06 5.21
CA GLY A 47 -4.76 -0.18 3.84
C GLY A 47 -5.77 0.27 2.77
N ARG A 48 -7.06 0.03 2.98
CA ARG A 48 -8.13 0.49 2.05
C ARG A 48 -8.22 2.02 2.00
N HIS A 49 -8.04 2.72 3.11
CA HIS A 49 -7.99 4.19 3.13
C HIS A 49 -6.76 4.73 2.38
N ILE A 50 -5.60 4.10 2.57
CA ILE A 50 -4.37 4.47 1.85
C ILE A 50 -4.53 4.23 0.35
N GLY A 51 -5.01 3.05 -0.05
CA GLY A 51 -5.27 2.72 -1.46
C GLY A 51 -6.27 3.68 -2.12
N THR A 52 -7.24 4.19 -1.36
CA THR A 52 -8.21 5.17 -1.86
C THR A 52 -7.53 6.48 -2.26
N VAL A 53 -6.63 7.01 -1.43
CA VAL A 53 -5.88 8.23 -1.75
C VAL A 53 -4.88 7.96 -2.87
N LEU A 54 -4.18 6.82 -2.80
CA LEU A 54 -3.19 6.42 -3.79
C LEU A 54 -3.81 6.25 -5.18
N SER A 55 -5.04 5.76 -5.28
CA SER A 55 -5.73 5.61 -6.57
C SER A 55 -5.84 6.92 -7.36
N VAL A 56 -6.00 8.06 -6.69
CA VAL A 56 -6.06 9.37 -7.33
C VAL A 56 -4.70 9.74 -7.93
N VAL A 57 -3.63 9.50 -7.17
CA VAL A 57 -2.25 9.79 -7.58
C VAL A 57 -1.86 8.88 -8.76
N VAL A 58 -2.10 7.58 -8.64
CA VAL A 58 -1.77 6.59 -9.68
C VAL A 58 -2.53 6.90 -10.97
N ASN A 59 -3.83 7.20 -10.89
CA ASN A 59 -4.63 7.52 -12.07
C ASN A 59 -4.19 8.81 -12.77
N PHE A 60 -3.64 9.78 -12.02
CA PHE A 60 -3.17 11.04 -12.59
C PHE A 60 -1.76 10.95 -13.17
N PHE A 61 -0.82 10.33 -12.44
CA PHE A 61 0.59 10.28 -12.83
C PHE A 61 0.94 9.08 -13.71
N ASN A 62 0.08 8.05 -13.77
CA ASN A 62 0.31 6.79 -14.47
C ASN A 62 1.74 6.24 -14.28
N PRO A 63 2.20 6.03 -13.02
CA PRO A 63 3.56 5.55 -12.78
C PRO A 63 3.70 4.09 -13.21
N GLN A 64 4.91 3.70 -13.60
CA GLN A 64 5.25 2.30 -13.91
C GLN A 64 5.44 1.44 -12.65
N ALA A 65 5.73 2.04 -11.50
CA ALA A 65 5.90 1.30 -10.26
C ALA A 65 5.46 2.10 -9.03
N VAL A 66 4.92 1.41 -8.04
CA VAL A 66 4.59 1.93 -6.71
C VAL A 66 5.21 1.02 -5.66
N ALA A 67 6.17 1.57 -4.91
CA ALA A 67 6.81 0.89 -3.80
C ALA A 67 6.11 1.23 -2.47
N LEU A 68 5.60 0.21 -1.78
CA LEU A 68 5.01 0.34 -0.44
C LEU A 68 6.08 0.03 0.62
N GLY A 69 6.30 0.94 1.57
CA GLY A 69 7.33 0.79 2.59
C GLY A 69 6.85 0.97 4.02
N GLY A 70 7.79 0.84 4.96
CA GLY A 70 7.53 0.98 6.39
C GLY A 70 6.60 -0.10 6.95
N ALA A 71 5.74 0.28 7.90
CA ALA A 71 4.81 -0.64 8.57
C ALA A 71 3.79 -1.29 7.62
N LEU A 72 3.52 -0.70 6.44
CA LEU A 72 2.67 -1.34 5.43
C LEU A 72 3.35 -2.52 4.75
N ALA A 73 4.66 -2.45 4.54
CA ALA A 73 5.41 -3.55 3.93
C ALA A 73 5.65 -4.71 4.90
N ALA A 74 5.47 -4.47 6.21
CA ALA A 74 5.73 -5.44 7.25
C ALA A 74 4.66 -6.55 7.36
N ALA A 75 3.50 -6.37 6.75
CA ALA A 75 2.43 -7.37 6.75
C ALA A 75 1.72 -7.45 5.39
N GLU A 76 1.20 -8.63 5.06
CA GLU A 76 0.48 -8.89 3.80
C GLU A 76 -0.92 -8.24 3.74
N PRO A 77 -1.75 -8.27 4.81
CA PRO A 77 -3.12 -7.72 4.77
C PRO A 77 -3.27 -6.26 4.33
N PRO A 78 -2.43 -5.29 4.75
CA PRO A 78 -2.52 -3.92 4.26
C PRO A 78 -2.12 -3.79 2.79
N VAL A 79 -1.12 -4.56 2.33
CA VAL A 79 -0.67 -4.56 0.92
C VAL A 79 -1.79 -5.10 0.02
N ALA A 80 -2.40 -6.22 0.40
CA ALA A 80 -3.54 -6.78 -0.31
C ALA A 80 -4.71 -5.79 -0.39
N ALA A 81 -4.99 -5.09 0.71
CA ALA A 81 -6.05 -4.07 0.74
C ALA A 81 -5.78 -2.93 -0.23
N VAL A 82 -4.55 -2.42 -0.27
CA VAL A 82 -4.15 -1.36 -1.21
C VAL A 82 -4.28 -1.83 -2.65
N ARG A 83 -3.76 -3.02 -2.97
CA ARG A 83 -3.87 -3.62 -4.31
C ARG A 83 -5.32 -3.78 -4.75
N GLY A 84 -6.18 -4.28 -3.85
CA GLY A 84 -7.61 -4.42 -4.12
C GLY A 84 -8.27 -3.09 -4.50
N VAL A 85 -7.98 -2.01 -3.76
CA VAL A 85 -8.55 -0.69 -4.06
C VAL A 85 -8.03 -0.12 -5.38
N LEU A 86 -6.74 -0.31 -5.67
CA LEU A 86 -6.16 0.14 -6.93
C LEU A 86 -6.78 -0.62 -8.12
N TYR A 87 -6.97 -1.92 -8.02
CA TYR A 87 -7.66 -2.70 -9.06
C TYR A 87 -9.15 -2.34 -9.18
N GLU A 88 -9.82 -1.98 -8.09
CA GLU A 88 -11.23 -1.53 -8.12
C GLU A 88 -11.39 -0.15 -8.79
N ARG A 89 -10.40 0.75 -8.64
CA ARG A 89 -10.56 2.18 -8.97
C ARG A 89 -9.72 2.67 -10.14
N CYS A 90 -8.61 2.02 -10.45
CA CYS A 90 -7.78 2.34 -11.59
C CYS A 90 -8.23 1.49 -12.78
N LEU A 91 -8.43 2.11 -13.94
CA LEU A 91 -8.84 1.41 -15.16
C LEU A 91 -7.78 0.35 -15.52
N PRO A 92 -8.17 -0.87 -15.95
CA PRO A 92 -7.22 -1.93 -16.31
C PRO A 92 -6.19 -1.53 -17.38
N LEU A 93 -6.55 -0.57 -18.25
CA LEU A 93 -5.65 -0.04 -19.29
C LEU A 93 -4.53 0.88 -18.76
N ALA A 94 -4.69 1.47 -17.57
CA ALA A 94 -3.67 2.31 -16.93
C ALA A 94 -2.80 1.53 -15.92
N THR A 95 -3.12 0.26 -15.67
CA THR A 95 -2.43 -0.57 -14.66
C THR A 95 -1.74 -1.79 -15.24
N ALA A 96 -1.76 -1.97 -16.57
CA ALA A 96 -1.12 -3.08 -17.25
C ALA A 96 0.40 -3.16 -16.97
N ASP A 97 1.05 -2.01 -16.82
CA ASP A 97 2.49 -1.91 -16.50
C ASP A 97 2.75 -1.48 -15.04
N LEU A 98 1.71 -1.37 -14.20
CA LEU A 98 1.88 -0.90 -12.83
C LEU A 98 2.37 -2.03 -11.92
N GLU A 99 3.63 -1.98 -11.52
CA GLU A 99 4.20 -2.88 -10.53
C GLU A 99 3.97 -2.36 -9.11
N ILE A 100 3.28 -3.13 -8.25
CA ILE A 100 3.10 -2.81 -6.82
C ILE A 100 4.03 -3.72 -6.02
N THR A 101 5.15 -3.16 -5.57
CA THR A 101 6.21 -3.88 -4.85
C THR A 101 6.32 -3.38 -3.40
N THR A 102 6.74 -4.24 -2.49
CA THR A 102 7.08 -3.86 -1.11
C THR A 102 8.57 -3.56 -0.99
N THR A 103 8.93 -2.54 -0.22
CA THR A 103 10.34 -2.18 -0.03
C THR A 103 11.04 -3.20 0.86
N VAL A 104 12.14 -3.77 0.36
CA VAL A 104 13.00 -4.71 1.11
C VAL A 104 14.03 -4.00 2.00
N THR A 105 14.21 -2.69 1.84
CA THR A 105 15.27 -1.90 2.49
C THR A 105 15.05 -1.60 3.98
N GLY A 106 13.86 -1.90 4.51
CA GLY A 106 13.58 -1.79 5.94
C GLY A 106 13.89 -0.40 6.54
N PRO A 107 14.34 -0.33 7.81
CA PRO A 107 14.63 0.95 8.48
C PRO A 107 15.84 1.68 7.90
N ASP A 108 16.72 0.97 7.20
CA ASP A 108 17.97 1.50 6.65
C ASP A 108 17.77 2.20 5.30
N ALA A 109 16.55 2.23 4.75
CA ALA A 109 16.23 2.87 3.48
C ALA A 109 16.72 4.34 3.41
N GLY A 110 16.61 5.07 4.53
CA GLY A 110 17.10 6.45 4.62
C GLY A 110 18.63 6.53 4.56
N LEU A 111 19.32 5.62 5.23
CA LEU A 111 20.78 5.58 5.24
C LEU A 111 21.34 5.16 3.87
N LEU A 112 20.71 4.17 3.23
CA LEU A 112 21.02 3.75 1.86
C LEU A 112 20.79 4.87 0.86
N GLY A 113 19.69 5.61 0.98
CA GLY A 113 19.40 6.77 0.15
C GLY A 113 20.43 7.89 0.31
N ALA A 114 20.87 8.17 1.55
CA ALA A 114 21.92 9.14 1.84
C ALA A 114 23.27 8.72 1.25
N GLY A 115 23.66 7.46 1.43
CA GLY A 115 24.88 6.90 0.85
C GLY A 115 24.87 6.95 -0.68
N LEU A 116 23.77 6.53 -1.31
CA LEU A 116 23.60 6.59 -2.76
C LEU A 116 23.66 8.04 -3.27
N THR A 117 23.07 8.99 -2.55
CA THR A 117 23.13 10.41 -2.91
C THR A 117 24.54 10.95 -2.82
N ALA A 118 25.28 10.63 -1.75
CA ALA A 118 26.67 11.02 -1.59
C ALA A 118 27.58 10.43 -2.69
N LEU A 119 27.34 9.16 -3.06
CA LEU A 119 28.06 8.50 -4.15
C LEU A 119 27.73 9.15 -5.50
N ARG A 120 26.45 9.38 -5.82
CA ARG A 120 26.02 10.02 -7.07
C ARG A 120 26.55 11.44 -7.23
N HIS A 121 26.69 12.16 -6.13
CA HIS A 121 27.19 13.53 -6.17
C HIS A 121 28.70 13.61 -6.40
N ASN A 122 29.45 12.63 -5.87
CA ASN A 122 30.91 12.66 -5.88
C ASN A 122 31.56 11.78 -6.97
N LEU A 123 30.84 10.82 -7.53
CA LEU A 123 31.32 9.96 -8.62
C LEU A 123 30.71 10.39 -9.95
N PRO A 124 31.50 10.47 -11.04
CA PRO A 124 30.94 10.60 -12.37
C PRO A 124 30.07 9.38 -12.64
N THR A 125 28.78 9.60 -12.90
CA THR A 125 27.84 8.51 -13.17
C THR A 125 28.26 7.81 -14.45
N ALA A 126 28.73 6.57 -14.35
CA ALA A 126 28.84 5.69 -15.51
C ALA A 126 27.42 5.45 -16.05
N PRO A 127 27.23 5.47 -17.39
CA PRO A 127 25.92 5.21 -17.97
C PRO A 127 25.44 3.81 -17.53
N VAL A 128 24.20 3.74 -17.04
CA VAL A 128 23.53 2.46 -16.77
C VAL A 128 23.39 1.73 -18.09
N PRO A 129 23.90 0.49 -18.24
CA PRO A 129 23.61 -0.32 -19.42
C PRO A 129 22.08 -0.47 -19.52
N GLN A 130 21.49 0.07 -20.57
CA GLN A 130 20.09 -0.22 -20.88
C GLN A 130 20.08 -1.68 -21.34
N GLU A 131 19.52 -2.57 -20.53
CA GLU A 131 19.19 -3.92 -20.98
C GLU A 131 18.12 -3.78 -22.07
N GLU A 132 18.61 -3.78 -23.30
CA GLU A 132 17.88 -3.85 -24.54
C GLU A 132 16.87 -4.99 -24.45
N SER A 133 15.59 -4.63 -24.35
CA SER A 133 14.45 -5.53 -24.49
C SER A 133 14.55 -6.23 -25.83
N ALA A 134 15.15 -7.42 -25.83
CA ALA A 134 15.17 -8.36 -26.94
C ALA A 134 13.72 -8.78 -27.25
N SER A 135 13.10 -8.02 -28.16
CA SER A 135 11.97 -8.48 -28.95
C SER A 135 12.49 -9.58 -29.88
N ALA A 136 11.96 -10.79 -29.72
CA ALA A 136 11.99 -11.85 -30.72
C ALA A 136 10.56 -12.13 -31.17
#